data_AF-A0A8W8KSY3-F1
#
_entry.id   AF-A0A8W8KSY3-F1
#
_cell.length_a   1.000
_cell.length_b   1.000
_cell.length_c   1.000
_cell.angle_alpha   90.00
_cell.angle_beta   90.00
_cell.angle_gamma   90.00
#
_symmetry.space_group_name_H-M   'P 1'
#
loop_
_entity.id
_entity.type
_entity.pdbx_description
1 polymer ?
#
loop_
_entity_poly.entity_id
_entity_poly.type
_entity_poly.pdbx_seq_one_letter_code
_entity_poly.pdbx_strand_id
1 'polypeptide(L)'
;MAKRKSHDKSEDYDSPSKRLKSEESVEDALTTIENQVQLLRREIRGKKSVQDLQKTIDQLQKKLSTEKSAKEAALKDKEAALTRLSAVAANRLRDNNPGIADLSDPNRPIKLGEKASEIYDNEWTDALENLEKLRKATETNYDEEKDVQLLLSILTEIFQMCKRDATEHMDNMSRLLITPSTVKIKHKPKVPAALLKEIKDFRRQHCSESVLQCLGEHYLENLPERNPEQLGPEVIKACKKYILKCAELSWLMVIQDPPMCMEWQFTGSEFKSETMRSFTKSGDQVQFVVWPALYLHDNGALVAKAIVQGMKT
;
A
#
# COMPACT_ATOMS: atom_id res chain seq x y z
N MET A 1 143.12 -21.01 4.30
CA MET A 1 143.25 -19.57 4.55
C MET A 1 142.06 -19.09 5.38
N ALA A 2 142.36 -18.29 6.41
CA ALA A 2 141.46 -17.72 7.44
C ALA A 2 140.29 -16.89 6.85
N LYS A 3 139.15 -16.65 7.52
CA LYS A 3 138.98 -16.07 8.86
C LYS A 3 137.62 -16.41 9.49
N ARG A 4 137.67 -16.73 10.79
CA ARG A 4 136.56 -16.63 11.76
C ARG A 4 136.23 -15.15 12.02
N LYS A 5 134.95 -14.82 12.15
CA LYS A 5 134.46 -13.69 12.96
C LYS A 5 133.16 -14.12 13.67
N SER A 6 133.26 -14.24 14.99
CA SER A 6 132.14 -14.36 15.92
C SER A 6 131.85 -12.98 16.53
N HIS A 7 130.60 -12.54 16.50
CA HIS A 7 129.98 -11.56 17.41
C HIS A 7 128.46 -11.69 17.15
N ASP A 8 127.70 -12.33 18.02
CA ASP A 8 127.19 -11.91 19.34
C ASP A 8 125.79 -11.26 19.24
N LYS A 9 125.00 -11.64 20.23
CA LYS A 9 123.54 -11.70 20.38
C LYS A 9 122.80 -10.37 20.31
N SER A 10 121.56 -10.43 19.83
CA SER A 10 120.40 -9.85 20.53
C SER A 10 119.12 -10.56 20.07
N GLU A 11 118.77 -11.65 20.75
CA GLU A 11 117.44 -12.23 20.66
C GLU A 11 116.48 -11.28 21.38
N ASP A 12 115.58 -10.64 20.61
CA ASP A 12 114.47 -9.85 21.11
C ASP A 12 113.50 -10.81 21.82
N TYR A 13 113.62 -10.92 23.14
CA TYR A 13 112.66 -11.61 23.99
C TYR A 13 111.38 -10.78 24.04
N ASP A 14 110.46 -11.04 23.12
CA ASP A 14 109.08 -10.58 23.21
C ASP A 14 108.46 -11.14 24.50
N SER A 15 108.20 -10.25 25.45
CA SER A 15 107.88 -10.59 26.83
C SER A 15 106.50 -11.30 26.90
N PRO A 16 106.39 -12.53 27.44
CA PRO A 16 105.14 -13.30 27.50
C PRO A 16 103.95 -12.54 28.12
N SER A 17 104.25 -11.57 29.00
CA SER A 17 103.26 -10.73 29.68
C SER A 17 102.54 -9.73 28.76
N LYS A 18 103.13 -9.33 27.62
CA LYS A 18 102.46 -8.47 26.62
C LYS A 18 101.50 -9.26 25.73
N ARG A 19 101.84 -10.51 25.37
CA ARG A 19 100.96 -11.42 24.62
C ARG A 19 99.75 -11.86 25.43
N LEU A 20 99.96 -12.20 26.71
CA LEU A 20 98.87 -12.53 27.63
C LEU A 20 97.87 -11.36 27.80
N LYS A 21 98.35 -10.12 27.95
CA LYS A 21 97.46 -8.93 28.03
C LYS A 21 96.73 -8.64 26.73
N SER A 22 97.35 -8.90 25.57
CA SER A 22 96.66 -8.76 24.28
C SER A 22 95.62 -9.86 24.04
N GLU A 23 95.87 -11.08 24.52
CA GLU A 23 94.92 -12.20 24.43
C GLU A 23 93.72 -11.99 25.37
N GLU A 24 93.95 -11.55 26.62
CA GLU A 24 92.90 -11.18 27.58
C GLU A 24 92.04 -10.03 27.05
N SER A 25 92.66 -9.01 26.44
CA SER A 25 91.94 -7.89 25.80
C SER A 25 91.14 -8.32 24.56
N VAL A 26 91.59 -9.35 23.83
CA VAL A 26 90.87 -9.90 22.67
C VAL A 26 89.71 -10.78 23.15
N GLU A 27 89.89 -11.52 24.24
CA GLU A 27 88.86 -12.36 24.85
C GLU A 27 87.75 -11.52 25.48
N ASP A 28 88.08 -10.41 26.16
CA ASP A 28 87.09 -9.43 26.64
C ASP A 28 86.30 -8.78 25.49
N ALA A 29 86.98 -8.47 24.38
CA ALA A 29 86.34 -7.93 23.18
C ALA A 29 85.41 -8.95 22.53
N LEU A 30 85.82 -10.21 22.44
CA LEU A 30 84.99 -11.32 21.95
C LEU A 30 83.74 -11.52 22.80
N THR A 31 83.90 -11.54 24.13
CA THR A 31 82.79 -11.69 25.07
C THR A 31 81.80 -10.52 24.96
N THR A 32 82.31 -9.30 24.76
CA THR A 32 81.48 -8.11 24.51
C THR A 32 80.70 -8.21 23.20
N ILE A 33 81.34 -8.68 22.12
CA ILE A 33 80.69 -8.89 20.82
C ILE A 33 79.64 -10.00 20.91
N GLU A 34 79.91 -11.10 21.60
CA GLU A 34 78.96 -12.19 21.80
C GLU A 34 77.69 -11.72 22.54
N ASN A 35 77.86 -10.91 23.58
CA ASN A 35 76.74 -10.31 24.31
C ASN A 35 75.92 -9.37 23.41
N GLN A 36 76.57 -8.55 22.58
CA GLN A 36 75.89 -7.70 21.59
C GLN A 36 75.14 -8.51 20.53
N VAL A 37 75.73 -9.60 20.04
CA VAL A 37 75.08 -10.52 19.07
C VAL A 37 73.85 -11.19 19.70
N GLN A 38 73.92 -11.59 20.97
CA GLN A 38 72.76 -12.16 21.68
C GLN A 38 71.63 -11.13 21.85
N LEU A 39 71.95 -9.88 22.19
CA LEU A 39 71.00 -8.77 22.28
C LEU A 39 70.32 -8.51 20.92
N LEU A 40 71.11 -8.37 19.84
CA LEU A 40 70.60 -8.17 18.49
C LEU A 40 69.70 -9.33 18.03
N ARG A 41 70.05 -10.58 18.36
CA ARG A 41 69.20 -11.75 18.08
C ARG A 41 67.86 -11.70 18.82
N ARG A 42 67.83 -11.20 20.06
CA ARG A 42 66.58 -11.01 20.83
C ARG A 42 65.72 -9.90 20.22
N GLU A 43 66.31 -8.78 19.84
CA GLU A 43 65.59 -7.68 19.18
C GLU A 43 64.99 -8.10 17.83
N ILE A 44 65.75 -8.82 17.00
CA ILE A 44 65.27 -9.33 15.71
C ILE A 44 64.09 -10.31 15.92
N ARG A 45 64.16 -11.16 16.94
CA ARG A 45 63.06 -12.08 17.30
C ARG A 45 61.82 -11.32 17.76
N GLY A 46 61.99 -10.27 18.57
CA GLY A 46 60.92 -9.38 18.99
C GLY A 46 60.26 -8.67 17.80
N LYS A 47 61.06 -8.11 16.87
CA LYS A 47 60.57 -7.47 15.64
C LYS A 47 59.76 -8.43 14.76
N LYS A 48 60.21 -9.70 14.63
CA LYS A 48 59.47 -10.73 13.88
C LYS A 48 58.11 -11.04 14.52
N SER A 49 58.07 -11.17 15.85
CA SER A 49 56.81 -11.39 16.59
C SER A 49 55.83 -10.21 16.45
N VAL A 50 56.33 -8.97 16.46
CA VAL A 50 55.51 -7.77 16.25
C VAL A 50 54.94 -7.72 14.83
N GLN A 51 55.73 -8.10 13.82
CA GLN A 51 55.26 -8.19 12.43
C GLN A 51 54.15 -9.23 12.26
N ASP A 52 54.26 -10.38 12.91
CA ASP A 52 53.23 -11.44 12.82
C ASP A 52 51.94 -11.04 13.55
N LEU A 53 52.05 -10.34 14.69
CA LEU A 53 50.89 -9.74 15.36
C LEU A 53 50.24 -8.65 14.52
N GLN A 54 51.02 -7.79 13.85
CA GLN A 54 50.48 -6.75 12.96
C GLN A 54 49.70 -7.37 11.80
N LYS A 55 50.23 -8.41 11.15
CA LYS A 55 49.50 -9.16 10.11
C LYS A 55 48.18 -9.74 10.64
N THR A 56 48.18 -10.23 11.87
CA THR A 56 46.97 -10.76 12.51
C THR A 56 45.95 -9.66 12.78
N ILE A 57 46.39 -8.49 13.25
CA ILE A 57 45.54 -7.31 13.44
C ILE A 57 44.91 -6.89 12.12
N ASP A 58 45.70 -6.77 11.04
CA ASP A 58 45.21 -6.36 9.73
C ASP A 58 44.18 -7.37 9.17
N GLN A 59 44.42 -8.68 9.36
CA GLN A 59 43.48 -9.73 9.00
C GLN A 59 42.18 -9.66 9.80
N LEU A 60 42.27 -9.43 11.12
CA LEU A 60 41.11 -9.30 11.99
C LEU A 60 40.31 -8.03 11.68
N GLN A 61 40.97 -6.92 11.37
CA GLN A 61 40.33 -5.68 10.92
C GLN A 61 39.57 -5.88 9.61
N LYS A 62 40.15 -6.61 8.65
CA LYS A 62 39.49 -6.96 7.38
C LYS A 62 38.30 -7.91 7.59
N LYS A 63 38.43 -8.89 8.49
CA LYS A 63 37.30 -9.77 8.86
C LYS A 63 36.19 -8.97 9.57
N LEU A 64 36.55 -8.04 10.45
CA LEU A 64 35.59 -7.20 11.16
C LEU A 64 34.84 -6.27 10.22
N SER A 65 35.51 -5.68 9.22
CA SER A 65 34.84 -4.80 8.25
C SER A 65 33.89 -5.57 7.34
N THR A 66 34.29 -6.77 6.88
CA THR A 66 33.44 -7.66 6.07
C THR A 66 32.21 -8.14 6.85
N GLU A 67 32.38 -8.58 8.09
CA GLU A 67 31.26 -8.96 8.98
C GLU A 67 30.31 -7.80 9.27
N LYS A 68 30.82 -6.59 9.50
CA LYS A 68 29.96 -5.40 9.70
C LYS A 68 29.09 -5.12 8.48
N SER A 69 29.68 -5.15 7.28
CA SER A 69 28.93 -4.94 6.04
C SER A 69 27.90 -6.04 5.79
N ALA A 70 28.24 -7.31 6.06
CA ALA A 70 27.31 -8.42 5.95
C ALA A 70 26.14 -8.28 6.94
N LYS A 71 26.41 -7.85 8.18
CA LYS A 71 25.38 -7.59 9.19
C LYS A 71 24.44 -6.46 8.78
N GLU A 72 24.96 -5.36 8.23
CA GLU A 72 24.13 -4.26 7.74
C GLU A 72 23.22 -4.69 6.58
N ALA A 73 23.75 -5.46 5.63
CA ALA A 73 22.97 -6.03 4.54
C ALA A 73 21.86 -6.96 5.06
N ALA A 74 22.19 -7.86 5.99
CA ALA A 74 21.22 -8.76 6.61
C ALA A 74 20.14 -8.00 7.42
N LEU A 75 20.49 -6.89 8.05
CA LEU A 75 19.53 -6.05 8.78
C LEU A 75 18.52 -5.41 7.80
N LYS A 76 19.03 -4.87 6.69
CA LYS A 76 18.21 -4.28 5.63
C LYS A 76 17.28 -5.32 4.98
N ASP A 77 17.78 -6.52 4.73
CA ASP A 77 16.98 -7.61 4.17
C ASP A 77 15.91 -8.07 5.16
N LYS A 78 16.23 -8.14 6.47
CA LYS A 78 15.27 -8.44 7.53
C LYS A 78 14.16 -7.39 7.59
N GLU A 79 14.50 -6.10 7.54
CA GLU A 79 13.52 -5.01 7.54
C GLU A 79 12.60 -5.05 6.31
N ALA A 80 13.17 -5.32 5.12
CA ALA A 80 12.40 -5.49 3.89
C ALA A 80 11.46 -6.69 3.98
N ALA A 81 11.93 -7.82 4.53
CA ALA A 81 11.11 -9.02 4.73
C ALA A 81 9.98 -8.77 5.74
N LEU A 82 10.27 -8.11 6.87
CA LEU A 82 9.26 -7.74 7.87
C LEU A 82 8.20 -6.80 7.31
N THR A 83 8.60 -5.84 6.48
CA THR A 83 7.68 -4.92 5.79
C THR A 83 6.75 -5.70 4.85
N ARG A 84 7.30 -6.63 4.05
CA ARG A 84 6.51 -7.49 3.16
C ARG A 84 5.56 -8.40 3.92
N LEU A 85 6.04 -9.05 4.99
CA LEU A 85 5.22 -9.93 5.83
C LEU A 85 4.09 -9.17 6.52
N SER A 86 4.37 -7.97 7.03
CA SER A 86 3.36 -7.09 7.62
C SER A 86 2.28 -6.70 6.60
N ALA A 87 2.67 -6.35 5.37
CA ALA A 87 1.74 -6.03 4.29
C ALA A 87 0.87 -7.24 3.90
N VAL A 88 1.46 -8.43 3.78
CA VAL A 88 0.72 -9.68 3.48
C VAL A 88 -0.23 -10.04 4.62
N ALA A 89 0.19 -9.89 5.88
CA ALA A 89 -0.66 -10.15 7.04
C ALA A 89 -1.84 -9.16 7.12
N ALA A 90 -1.59 -7.87 6.88
CA ALA A 90 -2.65 -6.86 6.81
C ALA A 90 -3.66 -7.16 5.69
N ASN A 91 -3.19 -7.50 4.49
CA ASN A 91 -4.06 -7.86 3.35
C ASN A 91 -4.86 -9.16 3.58
N ARG A 92 -4.36 -10.08 4.41
CA ARG A 92 -5.11 -11.28 4.82
C ARG A 92 -6.14 -10.98 5.90
N LEU A 93 -5.83 -10.09 6.84
CA LEU A 93 -6.76 -9.66 7.89
C LEU A 93 -7.95 -8.86 7.34
N ARG A 94 -7.75 -8.11 6.26
CA ARG A 94 -8.77 -7.29 5.59
C ARG A 94 -9.74 -8.09 4.72
N ASP A 95 -9.34 -9.29 4.30
CA ASP A 95 -10.12 -10.15 3.42
C ASP A 95 -11.42 -10.58 4.10
N ASN A 96 -12.57 -10.22 3.53
CA ASN A 96 -13.91 -10.42 4.12
C ASN A 96 -14.08 -9.84 5.54
N ASN A 97 -13.27 -8.87 5.96
CA ASN A 97 -13.39 -8.24 7.28
C ASN A 97 -13.59 -6.72 7.17
N PRO A 98 -14.85 -6.27 7.09
CA PRO A 98 -15.20 -4.86 6.93
C PRO A 98 -14.68 -3.96 8.06
N GLY A 99 -14.38 -4.53 9.24
CA GLY A 99 -13.94 -3.79 10.42
C GLY A 99 -12.46 -3.39 10.41
N ILE A 100 -11.64 -3.96 9.52
CA ILE A 100 -10.22 -3.62 9.39
C ILE A 100 -10.06 -2.77 8.13
N ALA A 101 -10.42 -1.49 8.21
CA ALA A 101 -10.40 -0.60 7.05
C ALA A 101 -8.98 -0.25 6.60
N ASP A 102 -8.73 -0.23 5.29
CA ASP A 102 -7.54 0.41 4.74
C ASP A 102 -7.70 1.93 4.73
N LEU A 103 -7.01 2.62 5.64
CA LEU A 103 -7.11 4.08 5.76
C LEU A 103 -6.58 4.81 4.51
N SER A 104 -5.73 4.17 3.70
CA SER A 104 -5.25 4.71 2.43
C SER A 104 -6.22 4.54 1.25
N ASP A 105 -7.25 3.68 1.36
CA ASP A 105 -8.22 3.51 0.27
C ASP A 105 -9.14 4.76 0.19
N PRO A 106 -9.08 5.54 -0.91
CA PRO A 106 -9.94 6.71 -1.09
C PRO A 106 -11.41 6.33 -1.27
N ASN A 107 -11.70 5.09 -1.65
CA ASN A 107 -13.03 4.55 -1.90
C ASN A 107 -13.52 3.62 -0.78
N ARG A 108 -12.94 3.71 0.41
CA ARG A 108 -13.44 2.95 1.57
C ARG A 108 -14.86 3.38 1.94
N PRO A 109 -15.67 2.50 2.56
CA PRO A 109 -17.09 2.75 2.82
C PRO A 109 -17.41 4.09 3.49
N ILE A 110 -16.62 4.51 4.49
CA ILE A 110 -16.80 5.81 5.16
C ILE A 110 -16.63 6.98 4.17
N LYS A 111 -15.63 6.93 3.29
CA LYS A 111 -15.41 7.97 2.27
C LYS A 111 -16.50 7.97 1.20
N LEU A 112 -17.05 6.80 0.88
CA LEU A 112 -18.22 6.73 0.00
C LEU A 112 -19.47 7.33 0.67
N GLY A 113 -19.62 7.19 1.99
CA GLY A 113 -20.66 7.87 2.76
C GLY A 113 -20.53 9.40 2.75
N GLU A 114 -19.29 9.90 2.93
CA GLU A 114 -18.99 11.34 2.79
C GLU A 114 -19.30 11.83 1.38
N LYS A 115 -18.86 11.10 0.35
CA LYS A 115 -19.13 11.40 -1.06
C LYS A 115 -20.63 11.39 -1.39
N ALA A 116 -21.38 10.46 -0.82
CA ALA A 116 -22.83 10.44 -0.98
C ALA A 116 -23.50 11.68 -0.37
N SER A 117 -22.99 12.16 0.76
CA SER A 117 -23.47 13.41 1.36
C SER A 117 -23.12 14.61 0.48
N GLU A 118 -21.92 14.64 -0.08
CA GLU A 118 -21.48 15.70 -1.00
C GLU A 118 -22.31 15.73 -2.30
N ILE A 119 -22.66 14.57 -2.87
CA ILE A 119 -23.53 14.49 -4.05
C ILE A 119 -24.93 15.01 -3.73
N TYR A 120 -25.45 14.71 -2.54
CA TYR A 120 -26.74 15.25 -2.10
C TYR A 120 -26.68 16.78 -1.94
N ASP A 121 -25.64 17.30 -1.27
CA ASP A 121 -25.53 18.73 -0.99
C ASP A 121 -25.31 19.55 -2.28
N ASN A 122 -24.58 19.00 -3.26
CA ASN A 122 -24.21 19.70 -4.50
C ASN A 122 -25.04 19.24 -5.71
N GLU A 123 -24.72 18.09 -6.32
CA GLU A 123 -25.28 17.69 -7.61
C GLU A 123 -26.79 17.41 -7.58
N TRP A 124 -27.31 16.88 -6.48
CA TRP A 124 -28.74 16.68 -6.31
C TRP A 124 -29.46 18.02 -6.20
N THR A 125 -28.93 18.97 -5.40
CA THR A 125 -29.48 20.33 -5.28
C THR A 125 -29.46 21.05 -6.64
N ASP A 126 -28.33 21.01 -7.35
CA ASP A 126 -28.19 21.57 -8.71
C ASP A 126 -29.25 20.97 -9.67
N ALA A 127 -29.43 19.64 -9.62
CA ALA A 127 -30.37 18.94 -10.48
C ALA A 127 -31.82 19.32 -10.14
N LEU A 128 -32.18 19.42 -8.85
CA LEU A 128 -33.51 19.83 -8.42
C LEU A 128 -33.82 21.26 -8.90
N GLU A 129 -32.89 22.20 -8.73
CA GLU A 129 -33.07 23.57 -9.24
C GLU A 129 -33.24 23.62 -10.77
N ASN A 130 -32.50 22.78 -11.50
CA ASN A 130 -32.61 22.73 -12.96
C ASN A 130 -33.96 22.15 -13.40
N LEU A 131 -34.45 21.11 -12.72
CA LEU A 131 -35.79 20.54 -12.95
C LEU A 131 -36.88 21.56 -12.63
N GLU A 132 -36.75 22.27 -11.50
CA GLU A 132 -37.68 23.33 -11.13
C GLU A 132 -37.78 24.42 -12.20
N LYS A 133 -36.62 24.92 -12.68
CA LYS A 133 -36.57 25.92 -13.78
C LYS A 133 -37.22 25.39 -15.06
N LEU A 134 -36.95 24.13 -15.42
CA LEU A 134 -37.51 23.49 -16.61
C LEU A 134 -39.03 23.30 -16.51
N ARG A 135 -39.52 22.79 -15.38
CA ARG A 135 -40.94 22.51 -15.18
C ARG A 135 -41.77 23.77 -14.97
N LYS A 136 -41.27 24.76 -14.23
CA LYS A 136 -41.97 26.06 -14.13
C LYS A 136 -42.11 26.78 -15.47
N ALA A 137 -41.24 26.50 -16.44
CA ALA A 137 -41.36 27.04 -17.79
C ALA A 137 -42.40 26.30 -18.66
N THR A 138 -42.78 25.08 -18.29
CA THR A 138 -43.61 24.18 -19.12
C THR A 138 -44.95 23.81 -18.47
N GLU A 139 -45.05 23.89 -17.15
CA GLU A 139 -46.17 23.45 -16.34
C GLU A 139 -46.70 24.58 -15.44
N THR A 140 -48.02 24.69 -15.33
CA THR A 140 -48.69 25.71 -14.51
C THR A 140 -48.84 25.32 -13.04
N ASN A 141 -48.77 24.02 -12.72
CA ASN A 141 -48.92 23.49 -11.36
C ASN A 141 -47.70 22.65 -10.99
N TYR A 142 -46.56 23.33 -10.84
CA TYR A 142 -45.29 22.73 -10.44
C TYR A 142 -45.42 22.01 -9.08
N ASP A 143 -44.93 20.78 -9.04
CA ASP A 143 -44.92 19.92 -7.86
C ASP A 143 -43.49 19.41 -7.60
N GLU A 144 -42.82 20.03 -6.63
CA GLU A 144 -41.45 19.71 -6.23
C GLU A 144 -41.30 18.25 -5.77
N GLU A 145 -42.34 17.68 -5.15
CA GLU A 145 -42.30 16.29 -4.67
C GLU A 145 -42.03 15.31 -5.82
N LYS A 146 -42.60 15.57 -7.00
CA LYS A 146 -42.35 14.74 -8.19
C LYS A 146 -40.92 14.80 -8.67
N ASP A 147 -40.27 15.96 -8.59
CA ASP A 147 -38.86 16.09 -8.96
C ASP A 147 -37.95 15.41 -7.95
N VAL A 148 -38.25 15.55 -6.66
CA VAL A 148 -37.55 14.81 -5.60
C VAL A 148 -37.67 13.29 -5.81
N GLN A 149 -38.87 12.79 -6.09
CA GLN A 149 -39.09 11.36 -6.37
C GLN A 149 -38.40 10.91 -7.66
N LEU A 150 -38.38 11.76 -8.70
CA LEU A 150 -37.65 11.47 -9.93
C LEU A 150 -36.15 11.32 -9.67
N LEU A 151 -35.53 12.25 -8.93
CA LEU A 151 -34.10 12.19 -8.60
C LEU A 151 -33.75 10.96 -7.74
N LEU A 152 -34.63 10.55 -6.82
CA LEU A 152 -34.50 9.29 -6.08
C LEU A 152 -34.59 8.08 -7.02
N SER A 153 -35.56 8.08 -7.95
CA SER A 153 -35.73 7.00 -8.92
C SER A 153 -34.50 6.83 -9.83
N ILE A 154 -33.89 7.94 -10.27
CA ILE A 154 -32.66 7.93 -11.06
C ILE A 154 -31.53 7.25 -10.28
N LEU A 155 -31.26 7.67 -9.04
CA LEU A 155 -30.20 7.08 -8.22
C LEU A 155 -30.42 5.59 -7.97
N THR A 156 -31.64 5.22 -7.61
CA THR A 156 -31.98 3.83 -7.26
C THR A 156 -31.96 2.90 -8.47
N GLU A 157 -32.43 3.34 -9.64
CA GLU A 157 -32.29 2.59 -10.90
C GLU A 157 -30.82 2.41 -11.29
N ILE A 158 -30.01 3.48 -11.24
CA ILE A 158 -28.57 3.41 -11.50
C ILE A 158 -27.88 2.43 -10.53
N PHE A 159 -28.23 2.46 -9.25
CA PHE A 159 -27.66 1.54 -8.27
C PHE A 159 -27.98 0.08 -8.60
N GLN A 160 -29.22 -0.21 -9.00
CA GLN A 160 -29.63 -1.55 -9.41
C GLN A 160 -28.96 -1.99 -10.72
N MET A 161 -28.77 -1.08 -11.67
CA MET A 161 -27.99 -1.33 -12.89
C MET A 161 -26.54 -1.68 -12.53
N CYS A 162 -25.88 -0.87 -11.69
CA CYS A 162 -24.53 -1.14 -11.20
C CYS A 162 -24.41 -2.51 -10.52
N LYS A 163 -25.40 -2.95 -9.73
CA LYS A 163 -25.39 -4.28 -9.12
C LYS A 163 -25.35 -5.40 -10.16
N ARG A 164 -26.15 -5.30 -11.22
CA ARG A 164 -26.18 -6.28 -12.32
C ARG A 164 -24.86 -6.25 -13.08
N ASP A 165 -24.43 -5.07 -13.48
CA ASP A 165 -23.24 -4.87 -14.31
C ASP A 165 -21.96 -5.27 -13.57
N ALA A 166 -21.87 -5.00 -12.26
CA ALA A 166 -20.73 -5.42 -11.45
C ALA A 166 -20.65 -6.94 -11.30
N THR A 167 -21.81 -7.61 -11.23
CA THR A 167 -21.89 -9.07 -11.18
C THR A 167 -21.48 -9.68 -12.51
N GLU A 168 -22.02 -9.16 -13.62
CA GLU A 168 -21.67 -9.60 -14.97
C GLU A 168 -20.19 -9.33 -15.29
N HIS A 169 -19.68 -8.15 -14.95
CA HIS A 169 -18.27 -7.80 -15.12
C HIS A 169 -17.36 -8.78 -14.37
N MET A 170 -17.69 -9.11 -13.11
CA MET A 170 -16.93 -10.10 -12.33
C MET A 170 -16.97 -11.49 -12.95
N ASP A 171 -18.13 -11.92 -13.45
CA ASP A 171 -18.30 -13.22 -14.10
C ASP A 171 -17.49 -13.30 -15.39
N ASN A 172 -17.53 -12.24 -16.21
CA ASN A 172 -16.78 -12.14 -17.45
C ASN A 172 -15.27 -12.13 -17.21
N MET A 173 -14.76 -11.35 -16.24
CA MET A 173 -13.34 -11.36 -15.85
C MET A 173 -12.90 -12.75 -15.41
N SER A 174 -13.67 -13.37 -14.51
CA SER A 174 -13.36 -14.70 -13.99
C SER A 174 -13.34 -15.76 -15.10
N ARG A 175 -14.34 -15.73 -15.98
CA ARG A 175 -14.48 -16.67 -17.11
C ARG A 175 -13.30 -16.56 -18.08
N LEU A 176 -12.92 -15.35 -18.49
CA LEU A 176 -11.83 -15.17 -19.46
C LEU A 176 -10.46 -15.59 -18.92
N LEU A 177 -10.25 -15.54 -17.60
CA LEU A 177 -9.00 -15.96 -16.98
C LEU A 177 -8.87 -17.48 -16.82
N ILE A 178 -9.99 -18.17 -16.60
CA ILE A 178 -9.98 -19.62 -16.30
C ILE A 178 -10.27 -20.50 -17.51
N THR A 179 -10.91 -19.95 -18.54
CA THR A 179 -11.34 -20.70 -19.73
C THR A 179 -11.01 -19.95 -21.01
N PRO A 180 -10.44 -20.62 -22.04
CA PRO A 180 -10.27 -20.02 -23.35
C PRO A 180 -11.62 -19.58 -23.94
N SER A 181 -11.64 -18.44 -24.62
CA SER A 181 -12.86 -17.86 -25.22
C SER A 181 -13.55 -18.78 -26.24
N THR A 182 -12.82 -19.73 -26.82
CA THR A 182 -13.32 -20.71 -27.80
C THR A 182 -14.03 -21.90 -27.17
N VAL A 183 -13.92 -22.11 -25.87
CA VAL A 183 -14.52 -23.26 -25.18
C VAL A 183 -15.98 -22.99 -24.86
N LYS A 184 -16.87 -23.88 -25.32
CA LYS A 184 -18.29 -23.86 -24.94
C LYS A 184 -18.46 -24.41 -23.53
N ILE A 185 -18.71 -23.52 -22.58
CA ILE A 185 -18.90 -23.86 -21.18
C ILE A 185 -20.32 -24.40 -20.98
N LYS A 186 -20.46 -25.66 -20.55
CA LYS A 186 -21.75 -26.25 -20.17
C LYS A 186 -22.14 -25.94 -18.71
N HIS A 187 -21.16 -25.70 -17.85
CA HIS A 187 -21.34 -25.42 -16.42
C HIS A 187 -20.35 -24.35 -15.96
N LYS A 188 -20.80 -23.43 -15.10
CA LYS A 188 -19.96 -22.36 -14.56
C LYS A 188 -18.71 -22.96 -13.88
N PRO A 189 -17.48 -22.65 -14.34
CA PRO A 189 -16.28 -23.23 -13.75
C PRO A 189 -16.09 -22.70 -12.33
N LYS A 190 -15.62 -23.55 -11.43
CA LYS A 190 -15.31 -23.13 -10.07
C LYS A 190 -14.03 -22.28 -10.08
N VAL A 191 -14.16 -21.02 -9.70
CA VAL A 191 -13.01 -20.12 -9.55
C VAL A 191 -12.33 -20.41 -8.20
N PRO A 192 -11.00 -20.64 -8.16
CA PRO A 192 -10.28 -20.76 -6.90
C PRO A 192 -10.41 -19.48 -6.06
N ALA A 193 -10.59 -19.62 -4.74
CA ALA A 193 -10.81 -18.47 -3.87
C ALA A 193 -9.66 -17.44 -3.89
N ALA A 194 -8.41 -17.91 -3.97
CA ALA A 194 -7.24 -17.03 -4.08
C ALA A 194 -7.27 -16.18 -5.37
N LEU A 195 -7.60 -16.81 -6.50
CA LEU A 195 -7.75 -16.10 -7.77
C LEU A 195 -8.95 -15.14 -7.74
N LEU A 196 -10.06 -15.55 -7.13
CA LEU A 196 -11.24 -14.69 -6.99
C LEU A 196 -10.90 -13.39 -6.24
N LYS A 197 -10.09 -13.49 -5.18
CA LYS A 197 -9.59 -12.33 -4.44
C LYS A 197 -8.73 -11.43 -5.32
N GLU A 198 -7.74 -11.99 -6.01
CA GLU A 198 -6.86 -11.23 -6.90
C GLU A 198 -7.65 -10.48 -7.99
N ILE A 199 -8.69 -11.11 -8.54
CA ILE A 199 -9.57 -10.46 -9.53
C ILE A 199 -10.37 -9.32 -8.89
N LYS A 200 -10.91 -9.51 -7.68
CA LYS A 200 -11.64 -8.44 -6.96
C LYS A 200 -10.74 -7.24 -6.67
N ASP A 201 -9.53 -7.49 -6.18
CA ASP A 201 -8.54 -6.47 -5.87
C ASP A 201 -8.13 -5.72 -7.16
N PHE A 202 -7.83 -6.46 -8.23
CA PHE A 202 -7.51 -5.88 -9.53
C PHE A 202 -8.64 -5.00 -10.07
N ARG A 203 -9.89 -5.49 -10.01
CA ARG A 203 -11.08 -4.75 -10.46
C ARG A 203 -11.20 -3.41 -9.71
N ARG A 204 -11.04 -3.43 -8.39
CA ARG A 204 -11.14 -2.23 -7.55
C ARG A 204 -10.02 -1.23 -7.84
N GLN A 205 -8.78 -1.71 -7.94
CA GLN A 205 -7.60 -0.86 -8.05
C GLN A 205 -7.33 -0.33 -9.47
N HIS A 206 -7.70 -1.10 -10.50
CA HIS A 206 -7.24 -0.82 -11.86
C HIS A 206 -8.36 -0.67 -12.88
N CYS A 207 -9.54 -1.28 -12.68
CA CYS A 207 -10.62 -1.20 -13.66
C CYS A 207 -11.60 -0.07 -13.39
N SER A 208 -11.68 0.43 -12.15
CA SER A 208 -12.74 1.35 -11.72
C SER A 208 -12.85 2.58 -12.63
N GLU A 209 -11.75 3.27 -12.93
CA GLU A 209 -11.78 4.50 -13.74
C GLU A 209 -12.27 4.24 -15.18
N SER A 210 -11.71 3.23 -15.86
CA SER A 210 -12.11 2.91 -17.24
C SER A 210 -13.56 2.43 -17.32
N VAL A 211 -14.02 1.64 -16.34
CA VAL A 211 -15.41 1.17 -16.32
C VAL A 211 -16.36 2.35 -16.06
N LEU A 212 -16.02 3.27 -15.16
CA LEU A 212 -16.83 4.44 -14.86
C LEU A 212 -17.05 5.33 -16.08
N GLN A 213 -16.04 5.49 -16.92
CA GLN A 213 -16.17 6.24 -18.18
C GLN A 213 -17.24 5.64 -19.08
N CYS A 214 -17.23 4.32 -19.26
CA CYS A 214 -18.20 3.62 -20.11
C CYS A 214 -19.61 3.55 -19.48
N LEU A 215 -19.71 3.33 -18.16
CA LEU A 215 -21.00 3.21 -17.47
C LEU A 215 -21.77 4.54 -17.47
N GLY A 216 -21.08 5.67 -17.33
CA GLY A 216 -21.74 6.98 -17.34
C GLY A 216 -22.47 7.24 -18.66
N GLU A 217 -21.82 6.96 -19.79
CA GLU A 217 -22.43 7.06 -21.13
C GLU A 217 -23.57 6.06 -21.29
N HIS A 218 -23.32 4.79 -20.94
CA HIS A 218 -24.31 3.73 -21.01
C HIS A 218 -25.60 4.09 -20.25
N TYR A 219 -25.50 4.60 -19.02
CA TYR A 219 -26.69 4.94 -18.24
C TYR A 219 -27.42 6.18 -18.76
N LEU A 220 -26.72 7.18 -19.29
CA LEU A 220 -27.37 8.33 -19.93
C LEU A 220 -28.22 7.91 -21.13
N GLU A 221 -27.80 6.89 -21.88
CA GLU A 221 -28.52 6.36 -23.03
C GLU A 221 -29.68 5.43 -22.62
N ASN A 222 -29.49 4.61 -21.58
CA ASN A 222 -30.41 3.53 -21.24
C ASN A 222 -31.45 3.90 -20.16
N LEU A 223 -31.20 4.92 -19.33
CA LEU A 223 -32.18 5.38 -18.33
C LEU A 223 -33.51 5.85 -18.98
N PRO A 224 -33.51 6.63 -20.08
CA PRO A 224 -34.75 7.03 -20.76
C PRO A 224 -35.59 5.85 -21.22
N GLU A 225 -34.97 4.75 -21.67
CA GLU A 225 -35.71 3.55 -22.09
C GLU A 225 -36.45 2.89 -20.93
N ARG A 226 -35.93 3.02 -19.71
CA ARG A 226 -36.50 2.44 -18.48
C ARG A 226 -37.59 3.33 -17.86
N ASN A 227 -37.55 4.63 -18.10
CA ASN A 227 -38.55 5.58 -17.60
C ASN A 227 -38.86 6.67 -18.65
N PRO A 228 -39.47 6.29 -19.80
CA PRO A 228 -39.62 7.19 -20.94
C PRO A 228 -40.61 8.34 -20.68
N GLU A 229 -41.55 8.16 -19.74
CA GLU A 229 -42.55 9.16 -19.41
C GLU A 229 -41.97 10.36 -18.66
N GLN A 230 -40.94 10.14 -17.83
CA GLN A 230 -40.36 11.18 -16.98
C GLN A 230 -38.96 11.62 -17.43
N LEU A 231 -38.22 10.79 -18.16
CA LEU A 231 -36.83 11.05 -18.58
C LEU A 231 -36.73 11.44 -20.06
N GLY A 232 -37.38 12.54 -20.42
CA GLY A 232 -37.19 13.17 -21.73
C GLY A 232 -35.79 13.78 -21.90
N PRO A 233 -35.39 14.16 -23.14
CA PRO A 233 -34.06 14.69 -23.42
C PRO A 233 -33.66 15.91 -22.57
N GLU A 234 -34.59 16.84 -22.34
CA GLU A 234 -34.33 18.03 -21.52
C GLU A 234 -34.15 17.70 -20.03
N VAL A 235 -34.88 16.69 -19.53
CA VAL A 235 -34.73 16.20 -18.16
C VAL A 235 -33.38 15.52 -17.98
N ILE A 236 -32.98 14.64 -18.92
CA ILE A 236 -31.65 14.02 -18.92
C ILE A 236 -30.54 15.08 -18.94
N LYS A 237 -30.71 16.12 -19.75
CA LYS A 237 -29.77 17.24 -19.80
C LYS A 237 -29.71 17.99 -18.48
N ALA A 238 -30.85 18.28 -17.85
CA ALA A 238 -30.93 18.94 -16.55
C ALA A 238 -30.28 18.12 -15.42
N CYS A 239 -30.40 16.79 -15.48
CA CYS A 239 -29.87 15.86 -14.47
C CYS A 239 -28.49 15.25 -14.82
N LYS A 240 -27.87 15.62 -15.95
CA LYS A 240 -26.70 14.91 -16.49
C LYS A 240 -25.56 14.76 -15.49
N LYS A 241 -25.17 15.85 -14.81
CA LYS A 241 -24.09 15.84 -13.82
C LYS A 241 -24.41 14.93 -12.64
N TYR A 242 -25.66 14.99 -12.15
CA TYR A 242 -26.17 14.14 -11.09
C TYR A 242 -26.18 12.66 -11.48
N ILE A 243 -26.65 12.31 -12.68
CA ILE A 243 -26.64 10.94 -13.22
C ILE A 243 -25.22 10.36 -13.22
N LEU A 244 -24.24 11.11 -13.73
CA LEU A 244 -22.84 10.67 -13.77
C LEU A 244 -22.27 10.44 -12.37
N LYS A 245 -22.59 11.29 -11.40
CA LYS A 245 -22.16 11.12 -10.01
C LYS A 245 -22.87 9.96 -9.30
N CYS A 246 -24.15 9.73 -9.60
CA CYS A 246 -24.88 8.55 -9.12
C CYS A 246 -24.26 7.26 -9.66
N ALA A 247 -23.86 7.24 -10.94
CA ALA A 247 -23.17 6.10 -11.56
C ALA A 247 -21.84 5.84 -10.86
N GLU A 248 -21.06 6.90 -10.64
CA GLU A 248 -19.78 6.86 -9.95
C GLU A 248 -19.90 6.28 -8.54
N LEU A 249 -20.77 6.87 -7.71
CA LEU A 249 -21.00 6.40 -6.35
C LEU A 249 -21.49 4.96 -6.33
N SER A 250 -22.51 4.64 -7.14
CA SER A 250 -23.13 3.32 -7.17
C SER A 250 -22.15 2.24 -7.56
N TRP A 251 -21.34 2.46 -8.60
CA TRP A 251 -20.31 1.51 -9.02
C TRP A 251 -19.30 1.24 -7.90
N LEU A 252 -18.76 2.31 -7.29
CA LEU A 252 -17.76 2.20 -6.23
C LEU A 252 -18.31 1.50 -4.97
N MET A 253 -19.60 1.65 -4.69
CA MET A 253 -20.30 0.95 -3.61
C MET A 253 -20.46 -0.55 -3.89
N VAL A 254 -20.87 -0.93 -5.11
CA VAL A 254 -21.17 -2.35 -5.42
C VAL A 254 -19.92 -3.20 -5.62
N ILE A 255 -18.77 -2.59 -5.94
CA ILE A 255 -17.50 -3.32 -6.10
C ILE A 255 -16.74 -3.52 -4.78
N GLN A 256 -17.25 -2.99 -3.67
CA GLN A 256 -16.72 -3.29 -2.33
C GLN A 256 -16.82 -4.80 -2.03
N ASP A 257 -16.08 -5.24 -1.02
CA ASP A 257 -16.05 -6.64 -0.60
C ASP A 257 -16.12 -6.72 0.93
N PRO A 258 -17.29 -7.02 1.51
CA PRO A 258 -18.59 -7.20 0.85
C PRO A 258 -19.14 -5.91 0.19
N PRO A 259 -20.03 -6.01 -0.82
CA PRO A 259 -20.68 -4.85 -1.44
C PRO A 259 -21.50 -4.03 -0.43
N MET A 260 -21.45 -2.70 -0.56
CA MET A 260 -22.28 -1.81 0.25
C MET A 260 -23.76 -1.91 -0.12
N CYS A 261 -24.62 -1.52 0.82
CA CYS A 261 -26.07 -1.54 0.63
C CYS A 261 -26.66 -0.13 0.67
N MET A 262 -27.73 0.06 -0.09
CA MET A 262 -28.49 1.29 -0.19
C MET A 262 -29.95 0.93 0.06
N GLU A 263 -30.61 1.65 0.97
CA GLU A 263 -32.01 1.42 1.36
C GLU A 263 -32.81 2.71 1.19
N TRP A 264 -34.02 2.59 0.65
CA TRP A 264 -34.91 3.70 0.34
C TRP A 264 -36.39 3.37 0.53
N GLN A 265 -36.73 2.15 0.96
CA GLN A 265 -38.09 1.71 1.21
C GLN A 265 -38.56 2.11 2.62
N PHE A 266 -38.56 3.41 2.89
CA PHE A 266 -38.99 3.97 4.17
C PHE A 266 -40.37 4.63 4.13
N THR A 267 -40.96 4.83 2.95
CA THR A 267 -42.28 5.46 2.81
C THR A 267 -43.34 4.71 3.64
N GLY A 268 -44.08 5.44 4.46
CA GLY A 268 -45.08 4.90 5.39
C GLY A 268 -44.53 4.30 6.68
N SER A 269 -43.19 4.28 6.86
CA SER A 269 -42.57 3.82 8.11
C SER A 269 -42.49 4.92 9.17
N GLU A 270 -42.25 4.53 10.42
CA GLU A 270 -41.98 5.44 11.52
C GLU A 270 -40.64 6.18 11.31
N PHE A 271 -40.62 7.48 11.60
CA PHE A 271 -39.40 8.26 11.56
C PHE A 271 -38.44 7.83 12.69
N LYS A 272 -37.23 7.39 12.32
CA LYS A 272 -36.19 6.97 13.26
C LYS A 272 -34.95 7.85 13.15
N SER A 273 -34.68 8.66 14.17
CA SER A 273 -33.60 9.65 14.16
C SER A 273 -32.20 9.03 14.03
N GLU A 274 -32.05 7.76 14.40
CA GLU A 274 -30.82 6.98 14.33
C GLU A 274 -30.42 6.71 12.88
N THR A 275 -31.39 6.49 11.99
CA THR A 275 -31.18 6.10 10.59
C THR A 275 -31.62 7.16 9.58
N MET A 276 -32.34 8.19 10.03
CA MET A 276 -32.99 9.19 9.17
C MET A 276 -32.74 10.61 9.65
N ARG A 277 -32.72 11.56 8.70
CA ARG A 277 -32.79 13.00 8.93
C ARG A 277 -33.96 13.60 8.14
N SER A 278 -34.62 14.61 8.69
CA SER A 278 -35.69 15.31 8.00
C SER A 278 -35.17 16.12 6.81
N PHE A 279 -35.91 16.14 5.71
CA PHE A 279 -35.66 17.01 4.56
C PHE A 279 -36.06 18.45 4.86
N THR A 280 -37.36 18.77 4.82
CA THR A 280 -37.87 20.12 5.15
C THR A 280 -38.86 20.08 6.30
N LYS A 281 -39.78 19.10 6.32
CA LYS A 281 -40.76 18.92 7.39
C LYS A 281 -40.38 17.71 8.24
N SER A 282 -40.58 17.87 9.55
CA SER A 282 -40.47 16.78 10.51
C SER A 282 -41.85 16.22 10.83
N GLY A 283 -41.90 14.92 11.11
CA GLY A 283 -43.12 14.17 11.39
C GLY A 283 -42.77 12.86 12.10
N ASP A 284 -43.78 12.18 12.62
CA ASP A 284 -43.66 10.86 13.24
C ASP A 284 -43.66 9.72 12.21
N GLN A 285 -44.16 10.00 11.00
CA GLN A 285 -44.10 9.07 9.87
C GLN A 285 -43.39 9.66 8.65
N VAL A 286 -42.82 8.78 7.83
CA VAL A 286 -42.17 9.12 6.57
C VAL A 286 -43.23 9.23 5.47
N GLN A 287 -43.43 10.44 4.96
CA GLN A 287 -44.29 10.71 3.80
C GLN A 287 -43.65 10.20 2.51
N PHE A 288 -42.39 10.56 2.28
CA PHE A 288 -41.60 10.09 1.14
C PHE A 288 -40.10 10.19 1.44
N VAL A 289 -39.33 9.41 0.69
CA VAL A 289 -37.86 9.42 0.77
C VAL A 289 -37.28 10.41 -0.23
N VAL A 290 -36.25 11.13 0.18
CA VAL A 290 -35.53 12.12 -0.64
C VAL A 290 -34.17 11.57 -1.04
N TRP A 291 -33.48 10.93 -0.10
CA TRP A 291 -32.16 10.37 -0.29
C TRP A 291 -32.02 9.06 0.50
N PRO A 292 -31.40 8.02 -0.05
CA PRO A 292 -31.32 6.71 0.60
C PRO A 292 -30.39 6.69 1.81
N ALA A 293 -30.60 5.71 2.70
CA ALA A 293 -29.62 5.33 3.72
C ALA A 293 -28.56 4.42 3.10
N LEU A 294 -27.31 4.59 3.53
CA LEU A 294 -26.19 3.75 3.10
C LEU A 294 -25.68 2.89 4.26
N TYR A 295 -25.38 1.63 3.97
CA TYR A 295 -24.88 0.64 4.91
C TYR A 295 -23.59 0.01 4.42
N LEU A 296 -22.75 -0.41 5.36
CA LEU A 296 -21.45 -1.02 5.09
C LEU A 296 -21.57 -2.27 4.21
N HIS A 297 -22.59 -3.08 4.45
CA HIS A 297 -23.05 -4.20 3.66
C HIS A 297 -24.46 -4.58 4.11
N ASP A 298 -25.02 -5.67 3.58
CA ASP A 298 -26.33 -6.17 4.02
C ASP A 298 -26.30 -6.51 5.52
N ASN A 299 -27.25 -5.99 6.29
CA ASN A 299 -27.27 -6.02 7.76
C ASN A 299 -26.03 -5.43 8.44
N GLY A 300 -25.25 -4.60 7.73
CA GLY A 300 -24.06 -3.93 8.25
C GLY A 300 -24.37 -2.64 9.00
N ALA A 301 -23.34 -2.03 9.57
CA ALA A 301 -23.47 -0.73 10.24
C ALA A 301 -23.91 0.37 9.27
N LEU A 302 -24.69 1.33 9.78
CA LEU A 302 -25.09 2.53 9.05
C LEU A 302 -23.85 3.39 8.76
N VAL A 303 -23.73 3.80 7.49
CA VAL A 303 -22.64 4.67 7.00
C VAL A 303 -23.16 6.09 6.77
N ALA A 304 -24.35 6.23 6.17
CA ALA A 304 -25.00 7.53 5.96
C ALA A 304 -26.51 7.41 6.20
N LYS A 305 -27.09 8.38 6.90
CA LYS A 305 -28.52 8.44 7.18
C LYS A 305 -29.33 8.73 5.92
N ALA A 306 -30.53 8.14 5.83
CA ALA A 306 -31.51 8.54 4.84
C ALA A 306 -32.00 9.97 5.08
N ILE A 307 -32.48 10.62 4.03
CA ILE A 307 -33.14 11.91 4.09
C ILE A 307 -34.59 11.69 3.69
N VAL A 308 -35.50 12.11 4.56
CA VAL A 308 -36.92 11.80 4.42
C VAL A 308 -37.78 13.01 4.70
N GLN A 309 -38.90 13.12 4.00
CA GLN A 309 -39.93 14.09 4.33
C GLN A 309 -40.86 13.50 5.38
N GLY A 310 -41.01 14.17 6.52
CA GLY A 310 -41.93 13.76 7.56
C GLY A 310 -43.36 14.28 7.33
N MET A 311 -44.34 13.47 7.70
CA MET A 311 -45.73 13.88 7.89
C MET A 311 -46.13 13.66 9.35
N LYS A 312 -46.95 14.58 9.89
CA LYS A 312 -47.60 14.39 11.18
C LYS A 312 -48.89 13.63 10.96
N THR A 313 -49.10 12.55 11.71
CA THR A 313 -50.40 11.88 11.79
C THR A 313 -51.46 12.73 12.49
#